data_AF-A0A969L107-F1
#
_entry.id   AF-A0A969L107-F1
#
_cell.length_a   1.000
_cell.length_b   1.000
_cell.length_c   1.000
_cell.angle_alpha   90.00
_cell.angle_beta   90.00
_cell.angle_gamma   90.00
#
_symmetry.space_group_name_H-M   'P 1'
#
loop_
_entity.id
_entity.type
_entity.pdbx_description
1 polymer ?
#
loop_
_entity_poly.entity_id
_entity_poly.type
_entity_poly.pdbx_seq_one_letter_code
_entity_poly.pdbx_strand_id
1 'polypeptide(L)'
;MTISKSDARKLTINVTEMGAQVLRGVLQLEGGKATINQVAVLDWLARHAGTEIMLIATPVGSAVAENELKTCPRCGRDYKGETCPHCAETRARLRGLKRSEEA
;
A
#
# COMPACT_ATOMS: atom_id res chain seq x y z
N MET A 1 -7.05 -7.53 1.91
CA MET A 1 -6.14 -7.09 2.98
C MET A 1 -4.95 -6.39 2.36
N THR A 2 -4.61 -5.19 2.84
CA THR A 2 -3.51 -4.36 2.33
C THR A 2 -2.41 -4.34 3.37
N ILE A 3 -1.17 -4.57 2.97
CA ILE A 3 -0.03 -4.50 3.89
C ILE A 3 0.64 -3.13 3.83
N SER A 4 1.22 -2.72 4.96
CA SER A 4 1.94 -1.46 5.03
C SER A 4 3.17 -1.47 4.11
N LYS A 5 3.61 -0.31 3.63
CA LYS A 5 4.86 -0.21 2.87
C LYS A 5 6.07 -0.73 3.66
N SER A 6 6.07 -0.55 4.98
CA SER A 6 7.12 -1.07 5.88
C SER A 6 7.10 -2.59 5.98
N ASP A 7 5.92 -3.20 6.12
CA ASP A 7 5.83 -4.67 6.23
C ASP A 7 6.13 -5.34 4.89
N ALA A 8 5.70 -4.73 3.77
CA ALA A 8 6.11 -5.18 2.44
C ALA A 8 7.64 -5.14 2.27
N ARG A 9 8.30 -4.11 2.80
CA ARG A 9 9.77 -4.00 2.77
C ARG A 9 10.43 -5.07 3.63
N LYS A 10 9.94 -5.29 4.86
CA LYS A 10 10.45 -6.35 5.75
C LYS A 10 10.30 -7.73 5.11
N LEU A 11 9.12 -8.02 4.55
CA LEU A 11 8.86 -9.29 3.86
C LEU A 11 9.84 -9.48 2.69
N THR A 12 10.05 -8.44 1.87
CA THR A 12 10.98 -8.48 0.74
C THR A 12 12.39 -8.86 1.20
N ILE A 13 12.89 -8.23 2.27
CA ILE A 13 14.23 -8.51 2.81
C ILE A 13 14.31 -9.98 3.26
N ASN A 14 13.38 -10.41 4.12
CA ASN A 14 13.42 -11.75 4.70
C ASN A 14 13.39 -12.85 3.63
N VAL A 15 12.51 -12.74 2.62
CA VAL A 15 12.41 -13.78 1.60
C VAL A 15 13.59 -13.76 0.64
N THR A 16 14.17 -12.58 0.37
CA THR A 16 15.40 -12.48 -0.43
C THR A 16 16.60 -13.08 0.29
N GLU A 17 16.71 -12.93 1.61
CA GLU A 17 17.74 -13.61 2.42
C GLU A 17 17.59 -15.14 2.40
N MET A 18 16.37 -15.64 2.21
CA MET A 18 16.10 -17.08 2.01
C MET A 18 16.36 -17.56 0.57
N GLY A 19 16.86 -16.69 -0.32
CA GLY A 19 17.13 -17.01 -1.72
C GLY A 19 15.92 -16.89 -2.65
N ALA A 20 14.77 -16.41 -2.17
CA ALA A 20 13.60 -16.17 -3.01
C ALA A 20 13.73 -14.86 -3.81
N GLN A 21 13.14 -14.85 -5.00
CA GLN A 21 13.04 -13.64 -5.82
C GLN A 21 11.71 -12.93 -5.59
N VAL A 22 11.73 -11.60 -5.56
CA VAL A 22 10.52 -10.79 -5.31
C VAL A 22 10.29 -9.82 -6.46
N LEU A 23 9.08 -9.81 -7.00
CA LEU A 23 8.56 -8.72 -7.82
C LEU A 23 7.67 -7.82 -6.98
N ARG A 24 8.06 -6.55 -6.83
CA ARG A 24 7.30 -5.54 -6.10
C ARG A 24 7.10 -4.29 -6.96
N GLY A 25 5.85 -3.88 -7.14
CA GLY A 25 5.51 -2.69 -7.91
C GLY A 25 4.01 -2.61 -8.16
N VAL A 26 3.63 -1.77 -9.12
CA VAL A 26 2.25 -1.68 -9.59
C VAL A 26 2.04 -2.74 -10.65
N LEU A 27 1.02 -3.60 -10.46
CA LEU A 27 0.59 -4.54 -11.48
C LEU A 27 -0.21 -3.79 -12.55
N GLN A 28 0.26 -3.88 -13.80
CA GLN A 28 -0.44 -3.39 -14.99
C GLN A 28 -0.91 -4.59 -15.80
N LEU A 29 -2.18 -4.55 -16.20
CA LEU A 29 -2.82 -5.56 -17.04
C LEU A 29 -3.30 -4.88 -18.32
N GLU A 30 -2.62 -5.15 -19.44
CA GLU A 30 -2.95 -4.55 -20.74
C GLU A 30 -2.85 -5.62 -21.84
N GLY A 31 -3.92 -5.78 -22.62
CA GLY A 31 -3.92 -6.71 -23.77
C GLY A 31 -3.52 -8.15 -23.42
N GLY A 32 -3.90 -8.64 -22.23
CA GLY A 32 -3.54 -9.97 -21.73
C GLY A 32 -2.10 -10.10 -21.20
N LYS A 33 -1.33 -9.01 -21.18
CA LYS A 33 0.02 -8.98 -20.60
C LYS A 33 -0.05 -8.47 -19.16
N ALA A 34 0.64 -9.17 -18.27
CA ALA A 34 0.85 -8.73 -16.89
C ALA A 34 2.27 -8.21 -16.73
N THR A 35 2.41 -6.96 -16.29
CA THR A 35 3.71 -6.36 -16.01
C THR A 35 3.77 -5.72 -14.62
N ILE A 36 4.94 -5.77 -13.99
CA ILE A 36 5.24 -5.08 -12.74
C ILE A 36 6.53 -4.30 -12.96
N ASN A 37 6.48 -2.96 -12.88
CA ASN A 37 7.63 -2.08 -13.16
C ASN A 37 8.37 -2.47 -14.45
N GLN A 38 7.63 -2.68 -15.55
CA GLN A 38 8.16 -3.13 -16.85
C GLN A 38 8.66 -4.58 -16.94
N VAL A 39 8.67 -5.34 -15.84
CA VAL A 39 8.98 -6.78 -15.88
C VAL A 39 7.72 -7.55 -16.28
N ALA A 40 7.81 -8.33 -17.36
CA ALA A 40 6.77 -9.27 -17.76
C ALA A 40 6.65 -10.38 -16.70
N VAL A 41 5.49 -10.46 -16.04
CA VAL A 41 5.27 -11.38 -14.92
C VAL A 41 5.34 -12.83 -15.38
N LEU A 42 4.77 -13.13 -16.56
CA LEU A 42 4.80 -14.48 -17.13
C LEU A 42 6.22 -14.94 -17.45
N ASP A 43 7.05 -14.09 -18.04
CA ASP A 43 8.45 -14.42 -18.35
C ASP A 43 9.27 -14.62 -17.07
N TRP A 44 8.98 -13.84 -16.02
CA TRP A 44 9.60 -14.01 -14.72
C TRP A 44 9.22 -15.35 -14.06
N LEU A 45 7.94 -15.74 -14.15
CA LEU A 45 7.43 -17.02 -13.63
C LEU A 45 7.95 -18.22 -14.43
N ALA A 46 8.12 -18.07 -15.75
CA ALA A 46 8.62 -19.13 -16.62
C ALA A 46 9.99 -19.67 -16.20
N ARG A 47 10.80 -18.86 -15.52
CA ARG A 47 12.11 -19.28 -14.95
C ARG A 47 12.01 -20.33 -13.85
N HIS A 48 10.82 -20.48 -13.26
CA HIS A 48 10.53 -21.45 -12.21
C HIS A 48 9.64 -22.60 -12.73
N ALA A 49 9.46 -22.71 -14.06
CA ALA A 49 8.64 -23.76 -14.65
C ALA A 49 9.18 -25.16 -14.29
N GLY A 50 8.26 -26.08 -13.95
CA GLY A 50 8.62 -27.44 -13.53
C GLY A 50 9.06 -27.56 -12.07
N THR A 51 8.94 -26.50 -11.27
CA THR A 51 9.20 -26.52 -9.82
C THR A 51 7.97 -26.07 -9.03
N GLU A 52 7.91 -26.45 -7.76
CA GLU A 52 6.90 -25.92 -6.84
C GLU A 52 7.24 -24.47 -6.49
N ILE A 53 6.27 -23.57 -6.64
CA ILE A 53 6.45 -22.13 -6.35
C ILE A 53 5.43 -21.66 -5.32
N MET A 54 5.85 -20.68 -4.50
CA MET A 54 4.98 -19.90 -3.64
C MET A 54 4.86 -18.48 -4.20
N LEU A 55 3.63 -18.06 -4.53
CA LEU A 55 3.34 -16.70 -5.00
C LEU A 55 2.56 -15.93 -3.94
N ILE A 56 3.10 -14.78 -3.51
CA ILE A 56 2.44 -13.87 -2.58
C ILE A 56 2.01 -12.62 -3.33
N ALA A 57 0.69 -12.42 -3.46
CA ALA A 57 0.10 -11.23 -4.08
C ALA A 57 -0.77 -10.50 -3.06
N THR A 58 -0.40 -9.27 -2.70
CA THR A 58 -1.18 -8.43 -1.78
C THR A 58 -1.01 -6.95 -2.14
N PRO A 59 -2.08 -6.14 -2.09
CA PRO A 59 -1.97 -4.69 -2.21
C PRO A 59 -1.00 -4.12 -1.17
N VAL A 60 -0.11 -3.23 -1.61
CA VAL A 60 0.83 -2.52 -0.74
C VAL A 60 0.40 -1.05 -0.65
N GLY A 61 0.13 -0.58 0.55
CA GLY A 61 -0.37 0.78 0.75
C GLY A 61 -0.33 1.22 2.20
N SER A 62 -1.10 2.24 2.53
CA SER A 62 -1.47 2.49 3.92
C SER A 62 -2.30 1.27 4.34
N ALA A 63 -1.77 0.43 5.22
CA ALA A 63 -2.58 -0.52 5.97
C ALA A 63 -3.46 0.33 6.92
N VAL A 64 -4.49 0.95 6.36
CA VAL A 64 -5.59 1.44 7.16
C VAL A 64 -6.50 0.24 7.25
N ALA A 65 -6.37 -0.53 8.32
CA ALA A 65 -7.56 -1.17 8.82
C ALA A 65 -8.55 -0.02 9.02
N GLU A 66 -9.60 0.08 8.20
CA GLU A 66 -10.61 1.15 8.26
C GLU A 66 -11.20 1.34 9.67
N ASN A 67 -10.96 0.39 10.57
CA ASN A 67 -11.42 0.38 11.94
C ASN A 67 -10.37 0.59 13.03
N GLU A 68 -9.08 0.75 12.72
CA GLU A 68 -8.08 0.95 13.78
C GLU A 68 -8.02 2.42 14.20
N LEU A 69 -8.36 2.68 15.47
CA LEU A 69 -8.26 4.00 16.09
C LEU A 69 -6.79 4.36 16.28
N LYS A 70 -6.37 5.50 15.74
CA LYS A 70 -5.03 6.07 15.90
C LYS A 70 -5.11 7.36 16.72
N THR A 71 -4.19 7.57 17.65
CA THR A 71 -4.09 8.85 18.36
C THR A 71 -3.30 9.86 17.53
N CYS A 72 -3.84 11.06 17.32
CA CYS A 72 -3.18 12.11 16.55
C CYS A 72 -1.96 12.67 17.31
N PRO A 73 -0.75 12.67 16.74
CA PRO A 73 0.44 13.19 17.42
C PRO A 73 0.45 14.72 17.58
N ARG A 74 -0.51 15.43 16.97
CA ARG A 74 -0.62 16.90 17.07
C ARG A 74 -1.65 17.36 18.10
N CYS A 75 -2.79 16.68 18.17
CA CYS A 75 -3.90 17.12 19.03
C CYS A 75 -4.33 16.11 20.08
N GLY A 76 -3.71 14.92 20.10
CA GLY A 76 -4.00 13.86 21.07
C GLY A 76 -5.36 13.18 20.91
N ARG A 77 -6.15 13.53 19.89
CA ARG A 77 -7.46 12.88 19.64
C ARG A 77 -7.30 11.60 18.84
N ASP A 78 -8.11 10.62 19.21
CA ASP A 78 -8.26 9.40 18.44
C ASP A 78 -9.05 9.66 17.15
N TYR A 79 -8.63 9.04 16.06
CA TYR A 79 -9.26 9.16 14.76
C TYR A 79 -9.12 7.87 13.94
N LYS A 80 -10.02 7.70 12.98
CA LYS A 80 -9.96 6.66 11.96
C LYS A 80 -9.55 7.28 10.62
N GLY A 81 -8.95 6.48 9.74
CA GLY A 81 -8.52 6.92 8.41
C GLY A 81 -7.05 7.37 8.35
N GLU A 82 -6.70 8.00 7.23
CA GLU A 82 -5.31 8.39 6.95
C GLU A 82 -4.88 9.69 7.64
N THR A 83 -5.80 10.65 7.75
CA THR A 83 -5.51 12.00 8.30
C THR A 83 -6.47 12.34 9.44
N CYS A 84 -5.95 12.94 10.51
CA CYS A 84 -6.79 13.43 11.61
C CYS A 84 -7.78 14.50 11.11
N PRO A 85 -9.09 14.25 11.15
CA PRO A 85 -10.10 15.16 10.59
C PRO A 85 -10.10 16.51 11.32
N HIS A 86 -9.95 16.49 12.65
CA HIS A 86 -9.91 17.71 13.45
C HIS A 86 -8.71 18.61 13.07
N CYS A 87 -7.53 18.05 12.87
CA CYS A 87 -6.36 18.83 12.47
C CYS A 87 -6.47 19.32 11.02
N ALA A 88 -7.06 18.52 10.14
CA ALA A 88 -7.30 18.91 8.75
C ALA A 88 -8.27 20.09 8.66
N GLU A 89 -9.41 20.01 9.37
CA GLU A 89 -10.41 21.08 9.45
C GLU A 89 -9.81 22.36 10.04
N THR A 90 -9.09 22.25 11.17
CA THR A 90 -8.45 23.41 11.81
C THR A 90 -7.48 24.08 10.83
N ARG A 91 -6.68 23.30 10.09
CA ARG A 91 -5.75 23.83 9.09
C ARG A 91 -6.48 24.46 7.90
N ALA A 92 -7.58 23.86 7.43
CA ALA A 92 -8.40 24.43 6.36
C ALA A 92 -8.95 25.79 6.78
N ARG A 93 -9.51 25.88 8.00
CA ARG A 93 -10.00 27.13 8.60
C ARG A 93 -8.90 28.20 8.69
N LEU A 94 -7.72 27.82 9.19
CA LEU A 94 -6.57 28.73 9.31
C LEU A 94 -6.04 29.22 7.94
N ARG A 95 -6.22 28.43 6.88
CA ARG A 95 -5.82 28.79 5.51
C ARG A 95 -6.93 29.50 4.72
N GLY A 96 -8.05 29.84 5.36
CA GLY A 96 -9.19 30.47 4.68
C GLY A 96 -9.94 29.54 3.72
N LEU A 97 -9.65 28.23 3.73
CA LEU A 97 -10.40 27.22 3.00
C LEU A 97 -11.68 26.92 3.80
N LYS A 98 -12.69 27.76 3.66
CA LYS A 98 -14.06 27.43 4.08
C LYS A 98 -14.59 26.34 3.14
N ARG A 99 -15.21 25.30 3.71
CA ARG A 99 -16.09 24.39 2.96
C ARG A 99 -17.16 25.24 2.28
N SER A 100 -17.14 25.29 0.96
CA SER A 100 -18.33 25.53 0.16
C SER A 100 -19.13 24.23 0.17
N GLU A 101 -20.05 24.12 1.13
CA GLU A 101 -21.03 23.04 1.16
C GLU A 101 -22.35 23.65 1.65
N GLU A 102 -23.09 24.21 0.70
CA GLU A 102 -24.53 24.47 0.77
C GLU A 102 -25.13 24.19 -0.62
N ALA A 103 -25.58 22.94 -0.81
CA ALA A 103 -26.79 22.50 -1.54
C ALA A 103 -26.77 20.97 -1.66
#